data_AF-A0A9P4R4U5-F1
#
_entry.id   AF-A0A9P4R4U5-F1
#
_cell.length_a   1.000
_cell.length_b   1.000
_cell.length_c   1.000
_cell.angle_alpha   90.00
_cell.angle_beta   90.00
_cell.angle_gamma   90.00
#
_symmetry.space_group_name_H-M   'P 1'
#
loop_
_entity.id
_entity.type
_entity.pdbx_description
1 polymer ?
#
loop_
_entity_poly.entity_id
_entity_poly.type
_entity_poly.pdbx_seq_one_letter_code
_entity_poly.pdbx_strand_id
1 'polypeptide(L)'
;MFSRAVPRAASRLGRLAQCEAQSQAHGFYKLPARAWRSPVEQRCTRRHMSSILQQARDLNKESPVLFPFAIGVILLGLCTGGIYLPWYYKNVIVKPYHNYPEPVAKELRKAVYYSKQKEMVDANKYFTRALAEASRCGMDQFSPEILGIKLGMSGAWQVAGRYPAAAEVLEIMRSDCWDWLDERGDAHQTDGNRTRILKVIVELDVRLGELYVTPYVNEPENAEKVLVEAVETALNERNRRTKDGVKEGEGDWMTDEELGGTLETLGHHYEQFDAHYLATPLFLQALALCPPTSCHSVVLMNNVSTCLAQQKPPPTLPATLSKGSTSSANTFPAYPPPPRAVLIDQARQWAQKAIDRAATITPQDRNDDCDSGCATATHNLGEFLEMEGRVNEARAKYQEAQSLARSVGFKEGVAQAKEALKRLDQK
;
A
#
# COMPACT_ATOMS: atom_id res chain seq x y z
N MET A 1 -21.58 -21.38 8.23
CA MET A 1 -21.02 -20.59 7.11
C MET A 1 -20.24 -19.47 7.76
N PHE A 2 -18.91 -19.48 7.67
CA PHE A 2 -18.14 -18.29 7.99
C PHE A 2 -18.62 -17.16 7.06
N SER A 3 -18.73 -15.94 7.58
CA SER A 3 -18.72 -14.78 6.69
C SER A 3 -17.43 -14.90 5.88
N ARG A 4 -17.49 -14.80 4.54
CA ARG A 4 -16.28 -14.87 3.69
C ARG A 4 -15.19 -14.02 4.34
N ALA A 5 -13.99 -14.57 4.44
CA ALA A 5 -12.84 -13.90 5.04
C ALA A 5 -12.84 -12.43 4.62
N VAL A 6 -12.88 -11.57 5.63
CA VAL A 6 -12.94 -10.12 5.48
C VAL A 6 -11.84 -9.70 4.51
N PRO A 7 -12.07 -8.83 3.51
CA PRO A 7 -10.99 -8.05 2.95
C PRO A 7 -10.49 -7.15 4.09
N ARG A 8 -9.56 -7.66 4.89
CA ARG A 8 -8.86 -6.87 5.92
C ARG A 8 -8.11 -5.80 5.16
N ALA A 9 -8.03 -4.60 5.76
CA ALA A 9 -7.38 -3.46 5.16
C ALA A 9 -6.06 -3.92 4.56
N ALA A 10 -5.91 -3.77 3.23
CA ALA A 10 -4.67 -4.03 2.56
C ALA A 10 -3.55 -3.43 3.40
N SER A 11 -2.54 -4.24 3.72
CA SER A 11 -1.31 -3.80 4.34
C SER A 11 -0.88 -2.51 3.63
N ARG A 12 -0.96 -1.38 4.32
CA ARG A 12 -0.45 -0.10 3.80
C ARG A 12 1.08 -0.11 3.83
N LEU A 13 1.72 -1.16 3.33
CA LEU A 13 3.15 -1.19 3.07
C LEU A 13 3.38 -0.71 1.64
N GLY A 14 3.13 0.59 1.48
CA GLY A 14 3.24 1.30 0.21
C GLY A 14 3.13 2.81 0.38
N ARG A 15 3.66 3.37 1.47
CA ARG A 15 3.91 4.82 1.58
C ARG A 15 5.39 5.12 1.37
N LEU A 16 5.84 4.94 0.13
CA LEU A 16 6.99 5.69 -0.38
C LEU A 16 6.47 6.62 -1.49
N ALA A 17 6.53 7.92 -1.20
CA ALA A 17 6.28 9.05 -2.10
C ALA A 17 4.84 9.24 -2.64
N GLN A 18 3.93 9.67 -1.77
CA GLN A 18 2.82 10.55 -2.18
C GLN A 18 2.95 11.88 -1.44
N CYS A 19 3.57 12.88 -2.10
CA CYS A 19 3.35 14.27 -1.73
C CYS A 19 1.91 14.64 -2.10
N GLU A 20 1.00 14.47 -1.14
CA GLU A 20 -0.31 15.10 -1.15
C GLU A 20 -0.14 16.61 -1.04
N ALA A 21 -0.27 17.32 -2.16
CA ALA A 21 -0.63 18.72 -2.18
C ALA A 21 -2.10 18.79 -2.61
N GLN A 22 -2.99 18.89 -1.63
CA GLN A 22 -4.37 19.29 -1.87
C GLN A 22 -4.39 20.68 -2.51
N SER A 23 -5.03 20.81 -3.67
CA SER A 23 -5.53 22.09 -4.15
C SER A 23 -6.99 21.90 -4.54
N GLN A 24 -7.86 22.56 -3.79
CA GLN A 24 -9.28 22.71 -4.08
C GLN A 24 -9.42 23.51 -5.39
N ALA A 25 -9.86 22.87 -6.46
CA ALA A 25 -10.27 23.55 -7.68
C ALA A 25 -11.77 23.86 -7.60
N HIS A 26 -12.11 25.12 -7.34
CA HIS A 26 -13.47 25.62 -7.55
C HIS A 26 -13.75 25.68 -9.06
N GLY A 27 -14.87 25.08 -9.45
CA GLY A 27 -15.35 25.02 -10.83
C GLY A 27 -15.65 26.41 -11.40
N PHE A 28 -15.09 26.68 -12.59
CA PHE A 28 -15.52 27.79 -13.42
C PHE A 28 -16.78 27.41 -14.19
N TYR A 29 -17.89 28.03 -13.83
CA TYR A 29 -19.14 27.98 -14.61
C TYR A 29 -18.96 28.72 -15.94
N LYS A 30 -19.40 28.08 -17.03
CA LYS A 30 -19.55 28.69 -18.35
C LYS A 30 -20.52 29.86 -18.29
N LEU A 31 -20.14 31.02 -18.83
CA LEU A 31 -21.05 32.14 -19.12
C LEU A 31 -21.28 32.26 -20.63
N PRO A 32 -22.50 32.64 -21.07
CA PRO A 32 -22.89 32.63 -22.48
C PRO A 32 -22.40 33.85 -23.25
N ALA A 33 -22.18 33.67 -24.54
CA ALA A 33 -21.83 34.72 -25.50
C ALA A 33 -23.01 35.67 -25.72
N ARG A 34 -22.82 36.96 -25.41
CA ARG A 34 -23.69 38.05 -25.89
C ARG A 34 -22.87 39.02 -26.72
N ALA A 35 -23.18 39.07 -28.01
CA ALA A 35 -22.65 40.01 -28.97
C ALA A 35 -23.08 41.45 -28.61
N TRP A 36 -22.11 42.34 -28.46
CA TRP A 36 -22.34 43.79 -28.46
C TRP A 36 -21.65 44.39 -29.67
N ARG A 37 -22.47 45.02 -30.52
CA ARG A 37 -22.03 45.81 -31.67
C ARG A 37 -21.34 47.08 -31.18
N SER A 38 -20.20 47.38 -31.79
CA SER A 38 -19.56 48.70 -31.84
C SER A 38 -20.50 49.70 -32.55
N PRO A 39 -20.40 51.04 -32.33
CA PRO A 39 -19.18 51.78 -32.65
C PRO A 39 -18.84 52.89 -31.65
N VAL A 40 -17.58 53.32 -31.66
CA VAL A 40 -17.16 54.73 -31.70
C VAL A 40 -15.63 54.73 -31.58
N GLU A 41 -15.00 55.33 -32.57
CA GLU A 41 -13.57 55.60 -32.60
C GLU A 41 -13.11 56.29 -31.31
N GLN A 42 -12.03 55.79 -30.71
CA GLN A 42 -11.23 56.60 -29.81
C GLN A 42 -9.75 56.52 -30.21
N ARG A 43 -9.32 57.66 -30.73
CA ARG A 43 -7.95 58.07 -30.99
C ARG A 43 -7.01 57.67 -29.85
N CYS A 44 -5.86 57.15 -30.22
CA CYS A 44 -4.69 57.01 -29.36
C CYS A 44 -4.46 58.30 -28.54
N THR A 45 -4.56 58.20 -27.22
CA THR A 45 -4.03 59.23 -26.31
C THR A 45 -2.97 58.59 -25.43
N ARG A 46 -1.73 59.10 -25.57
CA ARG A 46 -0.68 58.96 -24.55
C ARG A 46 -1.25 59.49 -23.23
N ARG A 47 -1.33 58.65 -22.18
CA ARG A 47 -1.77 59.08 -20.85
C ARG A 47 -0.59 59.27 -19.87
N HIS A 48 -0.77 60.34 -19.10
CA HIS A 48 0.11 60.98 -18.13
C HIS A 48 0.45 60.11 -16.91
N MET A 49 1.74 60.03 -16.54
CA MET A 49 2.18 59.55 -15.22
C MET A 49 1.78 60.48 -14.06
N SER A 50 1.48 61.76 -14.33
CA SER A 50 1.21 62.77 -13.30
C SER A 50 -0.18 62.68 -12.65
N SER A 51 -1.15 61.96 -13.23
CA SER A 51 -2.52 61.87 -12.69
C SER A 51 -2.66 60.86 -11.55
N ILE A 52 -1.85 59.80 -11.53
CA ILE A 52 -1.97 58.70 -10.54
C ILE A 52 -1.54 59.17 -9.16
N LEU A 53 -0.43 59.92 -9.07
CA LEU A 53 0.08 60.46 -7.80
C LEU A 53 -0.84 61.54 -7.21
N GLN A 54 -1.48 62.33 -8.06
CA GLN A 54 -2.46 63.34 -7.63
C GLN A 54 -3.73 62.66 -7.09
N GLN A 55 -4.29 61.69 -7.83
CA GLN A 55 -5.43 60.89 -7.37
C GLN A 55 -5.17 60.13 -6.08
N ALA A 56 -3.97 59.54 -5.91
CA ALA A 56 -3.59 58.86 -4.68
C ALA A 56 -3.51 59.82 -3.47
N ARG A 57 -3.03 61.06 -3.69
CA ARG A 57 -2.99 62.08 -2.64
C ARG A 57 -4.39 62.56 -2.25
N ASP A 58 -5.30 62.69 -3.21
CA ASP A 58 -6.66 63.13 -2.94
C ASP A 58 -7.48 62.04 -2.22
N LEU A 59 -7.33 60.76 -2.64
CA LEU A 59 -7.92 59.61 -1.95
C LEU A 59 -7.40 59.42 -0.51
N ASN A 60 -6.11 59.70 -0.27
CA ASN A 60 -5.53 59.66 1.07
C ASN A 60 -6.05 60.79 1.98
N LYS A 61 -6.44 61.95 1.41
CA LYS A 61 -7.04 63.05 2.17
C LYS A 61 -8.50 62.74 2.54
N GLU A 62 -9.25 62.08 1.66
CA GLU A 62 -10.64 61.68 1.92
C GLU A 62 -10.75 60.54 2.94
N SER A 63 -9.78 59.61 2.95
CA SER A 63 -9.81 58.42 3.81
C SER A 63 -8.42 58.11 4.40
N PRO A 64 -7.96 58.85 5.43
CA PRO A 64 -6.58 58.82 5.92
C PRO A 64 -6.15 57.50 6.57
N VAL A 65 -7.09 56.64 6.98
CA VAL A 65 -6.79 55.34 7.61
C VAL A 65 -6.99 54.17 6.65
N LEU A 66 -8.08 54.16 5.88
CA LEU A 66 -8.40 53.05 4.97
C LEU A 66 -7.45 52.97 3.77
N PHE A 67 -7.02 54.10 3.23
CA PHE A 67 -6.16 54.14 2.05
C PHE A 67 -4.76 53.52 2.29
N PRO A 68 -3.99 53.90 3.33
CA PRO A 68 -2.69 53.26 3.62
C PRO A 68 -2.86 51.80 4.05
N PHE A 69 -3.95 51.46 4.72
CA PHE A 69 -4.27 50.06 5.07
C PHE A 69 -4.49 49.20 3.81
N ALA A 70 -5.28 49.69 2.84
CA ALA A 70 -5.50 48.98 1.58
C ALA A 70 -4.21 48.79 0.77
N ILE A 71 -3.35 49.82 0.72
CA ILE A 71 -2.02 49.70 0.09
C ILE A 71 -1.14 48.70 0.84
N GLY A 72 -1.16 48.72 2.18
CA GLY A 72 -0.42 47.77 3.02
C GLY A 72 -0.82 46.33 2.75
N VAL A 73 -2.12 46.04 2.61
CA VAL A 73 -2.64 44.70 2.25
C VAL A 73 -2.19 44.29 0.86
N ILE A 74 -2.24 45.19 -0.12
CA ILE A 74 -1.77 44.91 -1.50
C ILE A 74 -0.27 44.61 -1.53
N LEU A 75 0.54 45.44 -0.85
CA LEU A 75 1.99 45.24 -0.76
C LEU A 75 2.34 43.94 -0.02
N LEU A 76 1.63 43.62 1.06
CA LEU A 76 1.80 42.35 1.77
C LEU A 76 1.45 41.16 0.86
N GLY A 77 0.36 41.25 0.08
CA GLY A 77 -0.01 40.24 -0.91
C GLY A 77 1.05 40.04 -2.00
N LEU A 78 1.63 41.13 -2.51
CA LEU A 78 2.71 41.07 -3.51
C LEU A 78 4.02 40.53 -2.92
N CYS A 79 4.40 40.94 -1.71
CA CYS A 79 5.58 40.43 -1.02
C CYS A 79 5.46 38.95 -0.67
N THR A 80 4.31 38.54 -0.12
CA THR A 80 4.04 37.12 0.18
C THR A 80 4.02 36.30 -1.09
N GLY A 81 3.36 36.75 -2.16
CA GLY A 81 3.40 36.09 -3.47
C GLY A 81 4.81 35.99 -4.04
N GLY A 82 5.60 37.06 -3.97
CA GLY A 82 6.98 37.14 -4.45
C GLY A 82 7.95 36.20 -3.72
N ILE A 83 7.69 35.89 -2.45
CA ILE A 83 8.45 34.89 -1.68
C ILE A 83 7.90 33.48 -1.91
N TYR A 84 6.57 33.33 -1.88
CA TYR A 84 5.89 32.05 -1.95
C TYR A 84 6.05 31.37 -3.32
N LEU A 85 5.96 32.11 -4.44
CA LEU A 85 6.07 31.54 -5.79
C LEU A 85 7.44 30.89 -6.06
N PRO A 86 8.59 31.57 -5.83
CA PRO A 86 9.90 30.93 -5.93
C PRO A 86 10.09 29.80 -4.92
N TRP A 87 9.62 29.97 -3.68
CA TRP A 87 9.68 28.92 -2.67
C TRP A 87 8.91 27.67 -3.10
N TYR A 88 7.70 27.84 -3.65
CA TYR A 88 6.84 26.78 -4.15
C TYR A 88 7.48 26.09 -5.36
N TYR A 89 7.98 26.85 -6.33
CA TYR A 89 8.67 26.27 -7.49
C TYR A 89 9.89 25.45 -7.07
N LYS A 90 10.75 25.99 -6.19
CA LYS A 90 11.96 25.30 -5.74
C LYS A 90 11.65 24.09 -4.86
N ASN A 91 10.75 24.21 -3.89
CA ASN A 91 10.52 23.16 -2.88
C ASN A 91 9.45 22.14 -3.26
N VAL A 92 8.46 22.51 -4.07
CA VAL A 92 7.35 21.62 -4.44
C VAL A 92 7.52 21.04 -5.84
N ILE A 93 8.02 21.83 -6.80
CA ILE A 93 8.16 21.38 -8.19
C ILE A 93 9.53 20.79 -8.49
N VAL A 94 10.62 21.41 -8.01
CA VAL A 94 11.99 20.98 -8.36
C VAL A 94 12.54 19.96 -7.35
N LYS A 95 12.40 20.24 -6.04
CA LYS A 95 12.99 19.40 -4.97
C LYS A 95 12.66 17.90 -5.08
N PRO A 96 11.44 17.45 -5.43
CA PRO A 96 11.19 16.01 -5.57
C PRO A 96 11.99 15.33 -6.68
N TYR A 97 12.51 16.09 -7.66
CA TYR A 97 13.19 15.57 -8.84
C TYR A 97 14.70 15.85 -8.84
N HIS A 98 15.28 16.24 -7.71
CA HIS A 98 16.70 16.61 -7.62
C HIS A 98 17.68 15.47 -8.00
N ASN A 99 17.26 14.21 -7.87
CA ASN A 99 18.05 13.04 -8.28
C ASN A 99 18.05 12.80 -9.79
N TYR A 100 17.21 13.51 -10.54
CA TYR A 100 17.09 13.37 -11.98
C TYR A 100 17.78 14.53 -12.69
N PRO A 101 18.52 14.28 -13.78
CA PRO A 101 18.96 15.34 -14.68
C PRO A 101 17.77 16.16 -15.19
N GLU A 102 17.95 17.47 -15.38
CA GLU A 102 16.86 18.37 -15.80
C GLU A 102 16.07 17.91 -17.04
N PRO A 103 16.70 17.31 -18.09
CA PRO A 103 15.95 16.74 -19.22
C PRO A 103 14.95 15.66 -18.81
N VAL A 104 15.35 14.75 -17.91
CA VAL A 104 14.51 13.66 -17.39
C VAL A 104 13.43 14.22 -16.46
N ALA A 105 13.80 15.10 -15.53
CA ALA A 105 12.88 15.73 -14.59
C ALA A 105 11.77 16.52 -15.29
N LYS A 106 12.08 17.17 -16.42
CA LYS A 106 11.10 17.90 -17.23
C LYS A 106 10.03 17.00 -17.83
N GLU A 107 10.41 15.87 -18.42
CA GLU A 107 9.43 14.93 -18.99
C GLU A 107 8.66 14.20 -17.88
N LEU A 108 9.31 13.84 -16.77
CA LEU A 108 8.65 13.18 -15.65
C LEU A 108 7.58 14.07 -14.98
N ARG A 109 7.85 15.38 -14.81
CA ARG A 109 6.84 16.35 -14.32
C ARG A 109 5.59 16.38 -15.21
N LYS A 110 5.76 16.29 -16.53
CA LYS A 110 4.62 16.19 -17.46
C LYS A 110 3.89 14.86 -17.29
N ALA A 111 4.62 13.75 -17.21
CA ALA A 111 4.03 12.42 -17.03
C ALA A 111 3.12 12.38 -15.78
N VAL A 112 3.62 12.89 -14.65
CA VAL A 112 2.86 12.99 -13.39
C VAL A 112 1.66 13.92 -13.54
N TYR A 113 1.79 15.04 -14.25
CA TYR A 113 0.67 15.95 -14.51
C TYR A 113 -0.46 15.25 -15.27
N TYR A 114 -0.16 14.58 -16.39
CA TYR A 114 -1.16 13.88 -17.20
C TYR A 114 -1.74 12.65 -16.49
N SER A 115 -0.94 11.95 -15.68
CA SER A 115 -1.39 10.85 -14.84
C SER A 115 -2.47 11.30 -13.84
N LYS A 116 -2.30 12.47 -13.21
CA LYS A 116 -3.32 13.04 -12.31
C LYS A 116 -4.63 13.37 -13.02
N GLN A 117 -4.58 13.75 -14.29
CA GLN A 117 -5.78 14.00 -15.11
C GLN A 117 -6.40 12.70 -15.68
N LYS A 118 -5.81 11.54 -15.38
CA LYS A 118 -6.19 10.23 -15.93
C LYS A 118 -6.07 10.14 -17.45
N GLU A 119 -5.27 11.01 -18.06
CA GLU A 119 -4.95 11.02 -19.49
C GLU A 119 -3.77 10.07 -19.75
N MET A 120 -4.03 8.76 -19.64
CA MET A 120 -2.96 7.76 -19.59
C MET A 120 -2.13 7.63 -20.86
N VAL A 121 -2.70 7.92 -22.03
CA VAL A 121 -1.97 7.85 -23.30
C VAL A 121 -0.85 8.88 -23.32
N ASP A 122 -1.16 10.12 -22.92
CA ASP A 122 -0.17 11.19 -22.83
C ASP A 122 0.80 10.96 -21.66
N ALA A 123 0.30 10.53 -20.50
CA ALA A 123 1.15 10.19 -19.36
C ALA A 123 2.20 9.13 -19.74
N ASN A 124 1.77 8.04 -20.37
CA ASN A 124 2.63 6.95 -20.83
C ASN A 124 3.70 7.45 -21.80
N LYS A 125 3.30 8.26 -22.79
CA LYS A 125 4.22 8.88 -23.74
C LYS A 125 5.32 9.69 -23.05
N TYR A 126 4.98 10.45 -22.00
CA TYR A 126 5.97 11.20 -21.24
C TYR A 126 6.84 10.32 -20.33
N PHE A 127 6.30 9.24 -19.76
CA PHE A 127 7.10 8.24 -19.03
C PHE A 127 8.13 7.58 -19.95
N THR A 128 7.73 7.11 -21.13
CA THR A 128 8.65 6.50 -22.10
C THR A 128 9.74 7.49 -22.55
N ARG A 129 9.38 8.76 -22.76
CA ARG A 129 10.36 9.82 -23.07
C ARG A 129 11.33 10.06 -21.93
N ALA A 130 10.86 10.07 -20.68
CA ALA A 130 11.73 10.23 -19.52
C ALA A 130 12.75 9.08 -19.42
N LEU A 131 12.34 7.83 -19.66
CA LEU A 131 13.24 6.67 -19.69
C LEU A 131 14.25 6.73 -20.85
N ALA A 132 13.83 7.20 -22.02
CA ALA A 132 14.72 7.40 -23.15
C ALA A 132 15.78 8.49 -22.89
N GLU A 133 15.38 9.62 -22.29
CA GLU A 133 16.31 10.67 -21.88
C GLU A 133 17.24 10.22 -20.76
N ALA A 134 16.75 9.43 -19.80
CA ALA A 134 17.59 8.85 -18.76
C ALA A 134 18.69 7.97 -19.35
N SER A 135 18.34 7.15 -20.34
CA SER A 135 19.31 6.32 -21.08
C SER A 135 20.34 7.18 -21.82
N ARG A 136 19.91 8.30 -22.43
CA ARG A 136 20.83 9.26 -23.11
C ARG A 136 21.76 9.97 -22.13
N CYS A 137 21.28 10.27 -20.93
CA CYS A 137 22.07 10.85 -19.86
C CYS A 137 23.00 9.82 -19.17
N GLY A 138 22.97 8.54 -19.58
CA GLY A 138 23.80 7.49 -19.01
C GLY A 138 23.40 7.09 -17.58
N MET A 139 22.13 7.29 -17.20
CA MET A 139 21.63 6.77 -15.93
C MET A 139 21.57 5.23 -15.99
N ASP A 140 21.95 4.58 -14.90
CA ASP A 140 21.84 3.12 -14.78
C ASP A 140 20.36 2.70 -14.84
N GLN A 141 20.05 1.73 -15.71
CA GLN A 141 18.69 1.24 -15.94
C GLN A 141 18.09 0.58 -14.69
N PHE A 142 18.96 0.07 -13.81
CA PHE A 142 18.61 -0.61 -12.58
C PHE A 142 18.84 0.29 -11.35
N SER A 143 19.04 1.60 -11.54
CA SER A 143 19.13 2.55 -10.44
C SER A 143 17.76 2.73 -9.76
N PRO A 144 17.71 3.09 -8.47
CA PRO A 144 16.47 3.38 -7.76
C PRO A 144 15.60 4.43 -8.45
N GLU A 145 16.21 5.43 -9.09
CA GLU A 145 15.53 6.49 -9.84
C GLU A 145 14.78 5.93 -11.05
N ILE A 146 15.43 5.07 -11.86
CA ILE A 146 14.83 4.53 -13.08
C ILE A 146 13.77 3.49 -12.76
N LEU A 147 14.05 2.59 -11.82
CA LEU A 147 13.06 1.66 -11.31
C LEU A 147 11.87 2.40 -10.68
N GLY A 148 12.13 3.51 -9.97
CA GLY A 148 11.10 4.40 -9.44
C GLY A 148 10.20 5.01 -10.51
N ILE A 149 10.74 5.41 -11.66
CA ILE A 149 9.94 5.88 -12.81
C ILE A 149 9.01 4.77 -13.31
N LYS A 150 9.54 3.55 -13.52
CA LYS A 150 8.75 2.41 -14.02
C LYS A 150 7.67 1.99 -13.01
N LEU A 151 7.98 1.97 -11.71
CA LEU A 151 7.00 1.75 -10.63
C LEU A 151 5.91 2.82 -10.62
N GLY A 152 6.29 4.10 -10.75
CA GLY A 152 5.34 5.21 -10.84
C GLY A 152 4.43 5.12 -12.06
N MET A 153 4.95 4.62 -13.18
CA MET A 153 4.17 4.33 -14.39
C MET A 153 3.15 3.21 -14.15
N SER A 154 3.55 2.08 -13.52
CA SER A 154 2.59 1.03 -13.13
C SER A 154 1.50 1.59 -12.19
N GLY A 155 1.88 2.36 -11.17
CA GLY A 155 0.92 3.00 -10.25
C GLY A 155 -0.05 3.94 -10.96
N ALA A 156 0.41 4.70 -11.96
CA ALA A 156 -0.45 5.55 -12.78
C ALA A 156 -1.50 4.74 -13.56
N TRP A 157 -1.12 3.58 -14.13
CA TRP A 157 -2.06 2.66 -14.79
C TRP A 157 -3.11 2.11 -13.82
N GLN A 158 -2.73 1.78 -12.59
CA GLN A 158 -3.68 1.33 -11.55
C GLN A 158 -4.69 2.41 -11.19
N VAL A 159 -4.25 3.66 -10.98
CA VAL A 159 -5.15 4.79 -10.68
C VAL A 159 -6.13 5.08 -11.83
N ALA A 160 -5.73 4.78 -13.05
CA ALA A 160 -6.59 4.86 -14.23
C ALA A 160 -7.51 3.64 -14.43
N GLY A 161 -7.44 2.64 -13.54
CA GLY A 161 -8.25 1.41 -13.60
C GLY A 161 -7.79 0.41 -14.67
N ARG A 162 -6.59 0.56 -15.22
CA ARG A 162 -6.02 -0.31 -16.26
C ARG A 162 -5.03 -1.31 -15.64
N TYR A 163 -5.54 -2.17 -14.77
CA TYR A 163 -4.75 -3.13 -14.00
C TYR A 163 -3.90 -4.10 -14.85
N PRO A 164 -4.38 -4.65 -16.00
CA PRO A 164 -3.54 -5.52 -16.83
C PRO A 164 -2.29 -4.80 -17.39
N ALA A 165 -2.42 -3.55 -17.79
CA ALA A 165 -1.27 -2.75 -18.27
C ALA A 165 -0.31 -2.41 -17.12
N ALA A 166 -0.81 -2.23 -15.90
CA ALA A 166 0.03 -2.06 -14.73
C ALA A 166 0.83 -3.33 -14.40
N ALA A 167 0.22 -4.50 -14.55
CA ALA A 167 0.86 -5.80 -14.34
C ALA A 167 1.94 -6.05 -15.39
N GLU A 168 1.66 -5.78 -16.67
CA GLU A 168 2.62 -5.90 -17.77
C GLU A 168 3.90 -5.08 -17.51
N VAL A 169 3.77 -3.84 -17.02
CA VAL A 169 4.94 -3.03 -16.67
C VAL A 169 5.77 -3.68 -15.56
N LEU A 170 5.13 -4.23 -14.53
CA LEU A 170 5.81 -4.89 -13.43
C LEU A 170 6.46 -6.23 -13.85
N GLU A 171 5.81 -7.00 -14.72
CA GLU A 171 6.35 -8.23 -15.30
C GLU A 171 7.61 -7.96 -16.13
N ILE A 172 7.58 -6.94 -16.99
CA ILE A 172 8.77 -6.54 -17.76
C ILE A 172 9.90 -6.12 -16.81
N MET A 173 9.59 -5.31 -15.78
CA MET A 173 10.58 -4.92 -14.79
C MET A 173 11.18 -6.12 -14.04
N ARG A 174 10.33 -7.07 -13.65
CA ARG A 174 10.71 -8.28 -12.95
C ARG A 174 11.66 -9.12 -13.79
N SER A 175 11.31 -9.36 -15.06
CA SER A 175 12.15 -10.08 -16.02
C SER A 175 13.50 -9.38 -16.19
N ASP A 176 13.50 -8.06 -16.44
CA ASP A 176 14.73 -7.28 -16.61
C ASP A 176 15.66 -7.43 -15.38
N CYS A 177 15.09 -7.42 -14.16
CA CYS A 177 15.86 -7.54 -12.92
C CYS A 177 16.45 -8.94 -12.72
N TRP A 178 15.72 -10.00 -13.07
CA TRP A 178 16.23 -11.37 -13.06
C TRP A 178 17.34 -11.55 -14.09
N ASP A 179 17.15 -11.08 -15.31
CA ASP A 179 18.17 -11.14 -16.37
C ASP A 179 19.46 -10.42 -15.92
N TRP A 180 19.33 -9.24 -15.32
CA TRP A 180 20.47 -8.52 -14.76
C TRP A 180 21.17 -9.29 -13.63
N LEU A 181 20.40 -9.96 -12.76
CA LEU A 181 20.94 -10.74 -11.65
C LEU A 181 21.71 -11.96 -12.17
N ASP A 182 21.18 -12.64 -13.17
CA ASP A 182 21.80 -13.83 -13.78
C ASP A 182 23.07 -13.47 -14.56
N GLU A 183 23.05 -12.35 -15.29
CA GLU A 183 24.21 -11.92 -16.08
C GLU A 183 25.32 -11.26 -15.24
N ARG A 184 24.95 -10.47 -14.22
CA ARG A 184 25.88 -9.56 -13.53
C ARG A 184 25.93 -9.74 -12.02
N GLY A 185 25.03 -10.53 -11.43
CA GLY A 185 24.92 -10.67 -9.97
C GLY A 185 26.22 -11.13 -9.31
N ASP A 186 26.96 -12.03 -9.94
CA ASP A 186 28.24 -12.54 -9.41
C ASP A 186 29.35 -11.48 -9.34
N ALA A 187 29.36 -10.54 -10.28
CA ALA A 187 30.30 -9.43 -10.27
C ALA A 187 29.96 -8.39 -9.19
N HIS A 188 28.70 -8.32 -8.78
CA HIS A 188 28.15 -7.32 -7.85
C HIS A 188 27.91 -7.87 -6.43
N GLN A 189 28.69 -8.87 -6.01
CA GLN A 189 28.59 -9.43 -4.66
C GLN A 189 29.17 -8.51 -3.56
N THR A 190 30.08 -7.59 -3.93
CA THR A 190 30.83 -6.75 -2.97
C THR A 190 30.42 -5.27 -3.01
N ASP A 191 29.49 -4.86 -3.86
CA ASP A 191 29.06 -3.46 -3.98
C ASP A 191 27.62 -3.23 -3.50
N GLY A 192 26.94 -4.31 -3.10
CA GLY A 192 25.56 -4.30 -2.62
C GLY A 192 24.51 -4.14 -3.72
N ASN A 193 24.89 -3.97 -4.99
CA ASN A 193 23.93 -3.86 -6.08
C ASN A 193 23.18 -5.17 -6.29
N ARG A 194 23.85 -6.32 -6.19
CA ARG A 194 23.18 -7.64 -6.23
C ARG A 194 22.10 -7.73 -5.17
N THR A 195 22.43 -7.42 -3.92
CA THR A 195 21.50 -7.43 -2.79
C THR A 195 20.33 -6.50 -3.02
N ARG A 196 20.59 -5.28 -3.48
CA ARG A 196 19.55 -4.29 -3.75
C ARG A 196 18.57 -4.76 -4.83
N ILE A 197 19.08 -5.30 -5.95
CA ILE A 197 18.22 -5.79 -7.03
C ILE A 197 17.45 -7.04 -6.60
N LEU A 198 18.07 -7.94 -5.85
CA LEU A 198 17.37 -9.10 -5.30
C LEU A 198 16.22 -8.69 -4.37
N LYS A 199 16.42 -7.64 -3.55
CA LYS A 199 15.35 -7.06 -2.73
C LYS A 199 14.24 -6.45 -3.60
N VAL A 200 14.59 -5.72 -4.65
CA VAL A 200 13.62 -5.17 -5.61
C VAL A 200 12.80 -6.28 -6.28
N ILE A 201 13.42 -7.40 -6.65
CA ILE A 201 12.71 -8.56 -7.22
C ILE A 201 11.64 -9.06 -6.25
N VAL A 202 11.99 -9.29 -4.98
CA VAL A 202 11.02 -9.71 -3.95
C VAL A 202 9.88 -8.69 -3.81
N GLU A 203 10.18 -7.39 -3.82
CA GLU A 203 9.16 -6.34 -3.76
C GLU A 203 8.25 -6.31 -5.00
N LEU A 204 8.80 -6.53 -6.20
CA LEU A 204 8.04 -6.61 -7.44
C LEU A 204 7.10 -7.82 -7.43
N ASP A 205 7.58 -8.98 -6.96
CA ASP A 205 6.81 -10.22 -6.88
C ASP A 205 5.62 -10.10 -5.92
N VAL A 206 5.84 -9.46 -4.76
CA VAL A 206 4.74 -9.15 -3.82
C VAL A 206 3.70 -8.26 -4.47
N ARG A 207 4.11 -7.18 -5.15
CA ARG A 207 3.19 -6.25 -5.82
C ARG A 207 2.44 -6.89 -6.99
N LEU A 208 3.12 -7.74 -7.77
CA LEU A 208 2.51 -8.51 -8.85
C LEU A 208 1.48 -9.49 -8.31
N GLY A 209 1.81 -10.22 -7.24
CA GLY A 209 0.90 -11.13 -6.56
C GLY A 209 -0.38 -10.44 -6.10
N GLU A 210 -0.27 -9.29 -5.43
CA GLU A 210 -1.43 -8.49 -5.01
C GLU A 210 -2.28 -8.04 -6.20
N LEU A 211 -1.64 -7.64 -7.31
CA LEU A 211 -2.31 -7.17 -8.52
C LEU A 211 -3.05 -8.30 -9.25
N TYR A 212 -2.46 -9.50 -9.31
CA TYR A 212 -3.05 -10.68 -9.94
C TYR A 212 -4.32 -11.18 -9.24
N VAL A 213 -4.38 -11.02 -7.91
CA VAL A 213 -5.56 -11.39 -7.11
C VAL A 213 -6.72 -10.40 -7.31
N THR A 214 -6.46 -9.19 -7.82
CA THR A 214 -7.54 -8.21 -8.02
C THR A 214 -8.61 -8.74 -8.99
N PRO A 215 -9.90 -8.41 -8.78
CA PRO A 215 -10.99 -8.88 -9.65
C PRO A 215 -10.85 -8.48 -11.12
N TYR A 216 -9.98 -7.52 -11.43
CA TYR A 216 -9.77 -6.99 -12.78
C TYR A 216 -8.73 -7.78 -13.57
N VAL A 217 -7.75 -8.39 -12.90
CA VAL A 217 -6.75 -9.26 -13.54
C VAL A 217 -7.17 -10.72 -13.37
N ASN A 218 -7.54 -11.12 -12.15
CA ASN A 218 -8.14 -12.41 -11.84
C ASN A 218 -7.29 -13.61 -12.33
N GLU A 219 -6.01 -13.60 -11.97
CA GLU A 219 -5.04 -14.66 -12.27
C GLU A 219 -4.43 -15.24 -10.97
N PRO A 220 -5.24 -15.89 -10.12
CA PRO A 220 -4.79 -16.30 -8.79
C PRO A 220 -3.67 -17.35 -8.84
N GLU A 221 -3.62 -18.20 -9.86
CA GLU A 221 -2.55 -19.21 -10.00
C GLU A 221 -1.20 -18.55 -10.31
N ASN A 222 -1.20 -17.43 -11.04
CA ASN A 222 0.02 -16.66 -11.29
C ASN A 222 0.42 -15.87 -10.05
N ALA A 223 -0.56 -15.36 -9.29
CA ALA A 223 -0.31 -14.74 -7.99
C ALA A 223 0.41 -15.70 -7.02
N GLU A 224 -0.06 -16.95 -6.92
CA GLU A 224 0.56 -17.96 -6.06
C GLU A 224 2.02 -18.16 -6.42
N LYS A 225 2.33 -18.36 -7.72
CA LYS A 225 3.71 -18.60 -8.19
C LYS A 225 4.65 -17.48 -7.81
N VAL A 226 4.29 -16.23 -8.11
CA VAL A 226 5.18 -15.08 -7.83
C VAL A 226 5.32 -14.85 -6.33
N LEU A 227 4.27 -15.04 -5.53
CA LEU A 227 4.35 -14.89 -4.07
C LEU A 227 5.18 -16.00 -3.41
N VAL A 228 5.10 -17.24 -3.91
CA VAL A 228 5.97 -18.33 -3.48
C VAL A 228 7.43 -18.01 -3.80
N GLU A 229 7.70 -17.55 -5.03
CA GLU A 229 9.06 -17.17 -5.45
C GLU A 229 9.62 -16.01 -4.60
N ALA A 230 8.77 -15.04 -4.23
CA ALA A 230 9.14 -13.95 -3.33
C ALA A 230 9.60 -14.47 -1.95
N VAL A 231 8.80 -15.35 -1.35
CA VAL A 231 9.11 -15.94 -0.03
C VAL A 231 10.33 -16.83 -0.09
N GLU A 232 10.43 -17.70 -1.10
CA GLU A 232 11.58 -18.59 -1.28
C GLU A 232 12.87 -17.80 -1.48
N THR A 233 12.86 -16.79 -2.35
CA THR A 233 14.00 -15.91 -2.59
C THR A 233 14.43 -15.20 -1.31
N ALA A 234 13.47 -14.65 -0.56
CA ALA A 234 13.76 -13.94 0.68
C ALA A 234 14.34 -14.83 1.78
N LEU A 235 13.79 -16.05 1.95
CA LEU A 235 14.27 -17.02 2.93
C LEU A 235 15.61 -17.65 2.53
N ASN A 236 15.81 -17.95 1.24
CA ASN A 236 17.06 -18.51 0.74
C ASN A 236 18.23 -17.54 0.95
N GLU A 237 18.04 -16.25 0.65
CA GLU A 237 19.07 -15.25 0.89
C GLU A 237 19.34 -15.04 2.39
N ARG A 238 18.32 -15.03 3.25
CA ARG A 238 18.49 -14.97 4.71
C ARG A 238 19.26 -16.18 5.25
N ASN A 239 18.91 -17.37 4.78
CA ASN A 239 19.56 -18.63 5.17
C ASN A 239 21.03 -18.64 4.73
N ARG A 240 21.32 -18.20 3.50
CA ARG A 240 22.69 -18.03 3.00
C ARG A 240 23.49 -17.09 3.91
N ARG A 241 22.95 -15.91 4.23
CA ARG A 241 23.63 -14.93 5.11
C ARG A 241 23.88 -15.47 6.52
N THR A 242 22.95 -16.27 7.03
CA THR A 242 23.10 -16.89 8.37
C THR A 242 24.15 -18.00 8.36
N LYS A 243 24.23 -18.77 7.27
CA LYS A 243 25.16 -19.89 7.13
C LYS A 243 26.58 -19.45 6.77
N ASP A 244 26.70 -18.60 5.76
CA ASP A 244 27.97 -18.23 5.14
C ASP A 244 28.51 -16.89 5.68
N GLY A 245 27.69 -16.13 6.40
CA GLY A 245 27.97 -14.76 6.80
C GLY A 245 27.65 -13.74 5.69
N VAL A 246 27.65 -12.46 6.08
CA VAL A 246 27.49 -11.34 5.14
C VAL A 246 28.86 -11.00 4.56
N LYS A 247 28.97 -10.95 3.22
CA LYS A 247 30.22 -10.59 2.55
C LYS A 247 30.52 -9.11 2.67
N GLU A 248 31.80 -8.73 2.58
CA GLU A 248 32.19 -7.32 2.66
C GLU A 248 31.57 -6.52 1.51
N GLY A 249 30.90 -5.41 1.84
CA GLY A 249 30.24 -4.53 0.88
C GLY A 249 28.93 -5.06 0.29
N GLU A 250 28.45 -6.24 0.72
CA GLU A 250 27.19 -6.83 0.25
C GLU A 250 25.94 -6.02 0.66
N GLY A 251 26.08 -5.14 1.67
CA GLY A 251 25.00 -4.27 2.15
C GLY A 251 23.92 -5.00 2.94
N ASP A 252 22.94 -4.22 3.40
CA ASP A 252 21.84 -4.72 4.22
C ASP A 252 20.82 -5.50 3.40
N TRP A 253 20.24 -6.53 4.02
CA TRP A 253 19.14 -7.30 3.44
C TRP A 253 17.77 -6.74 3.91
N MET A 254 16.71 -7.49 3.62
CA MET A 254 15.37 -7.21 4.11
C MET A 254 15.32 -7.21 5.64
N THR A 255 14.57 -6.27 6.19
CA THR A 255 14.30 -6.25 7.64
C THR A 255 13.33 -7.37 8.03
N ASP A 256 13.23 -7.66 9.32
CA ASP A 256 12.27 -8.64 9.82
C ASP A 256 10.82 -8.22 9.52
N GLU A 257 10.53 -6.91 9.50
CA GLU A 257 9.23 -6.38 9.09
C GLU A 257 8.95 -6.59 7.60
N GLU A 258 9.95 -6.36 6.73
CA GLU A 258 9.79 -6.56 5.28
C GLU A 258 9.59 -8.05 4.96
N LEU A 259 10.39 -8.94 5.55
CA LEU A 259 10.22 -10.37 5.39
C LEU A 259 8.88 -10.86 5.99
N GLY A 260 8.50 -10.34 7.15
CA GLY A 260 7.21 -10.62 7.77
C GLY A 260 6.04 -10.22 6.87
N GLY A 261 6.13 -9.07 6.22
CA GLY A 261 5.16 -8.61 5.22
C GLY A 261 5.09 -9.54 4.01
N THR A 262 6.22 -9.99 3.46
CA THR A 262 6.25 -10.95 2.35
C THR A 262 5.55 -12.28 2.71
N LEU A 263 5.84 -12.81 3.91
CA LEU A 263 5.19 -14.02 4.42
C LEU A 263 3.69 -13.83 4.64
N GLU A 264 3.29 -12.68 5.20
CA GLU A 264 1.90 -12.34 5.43
C GLU A 264 1.11 -12.21 4.12
N THR A 265 1.67 -11.60 3.07
CA THR A 265 0.99 -11.48 1.77
C THR A 265 0.73 -12.86 1.15
N LEU A 266 1.71 -13.78 1.19
CA LEU A 266 1.47 -15.17 0.75
C LEU A 266 0.46 -15.89 1.66
N GLY A 267 0.52 -15.63 2.96
CA GLY A 267 -0.46 -16.14 3.92
C GLY A 267 -1.89 -15.72 3.59
N HIS A 268 -2.11 -14.45 3.26
CA HIS A 268 -3.41 -13.92 2.84
C HIS A 268 -3.88 -14.50 1.50
N HIS A 269 -2.97 -14.73 0.56
CA HIS A 269 -3.30 -15.44 -0.67
C HIS A 269 -3.88 -16.83 -0.34
N TYR A 270 -3.19 -17.63 0.47
CA TYR A 270 -3.69 -18.95 0.86
C TYR A 270 -4.98 -18.90 1.70
N GLU A 271 -5.14 -17.90 2.57
CA GLU A 271 -6.38 -17.68 3.31
C GLU A 271 -7.56 -17.40 2.36
N GLN A 272 -7.36 -16.52 1.38
CA GLN A 272 -8.38 -16.13 0.41
C GLN A 272 -8.85 -17.31 -0.47
N PHE A 273 -7.94 -18.24 -0.79
CA PHE A 273 -8.23 -19.43 -1.61
C PHE A 273 -8.45 -20.70 -0.77
N ASP A 274 -8.95 -20.56 0.46
CA ASP A 274 -9.36 -21.65 1.37
C ASP A 274 -8.22 -22.60 1.83
N ALA A 275 -6.96 -22.31 1.49
CA ALA A 275 -5.76 -23.07 1.86
C ALA A 275 -5.22 -22.68 3.25
N HIS A 276 -6.10 -22.59 4.25
CA HIS A 276 -5.80 -22.15 5.62
C HIS A 276 -4.66 -22.92 6.30
N TYR A 277 -4.45 -24.20 5.93
CA TYR A 277 -3.36 -25.02 6.46
C TYR A 277 -1.97 -24.54 6.01
N LEU A 278 -1.86 -23.94 4.82
CA LEU A 278 -0.64 -23.31 4.31
C LEU A 278 -0.48 -21.88 4.86
N ALA A 279 -1.59 -21.16 5.03
CA ALA A 279 -1.57 -19.80 5.59
C ALA A 279 -1.09 -19.75 7.05
N THR A 280 -1.53 -20.71 7.88
CA THR A 280 -1.22 -20.74 9.32
C THR A 280 0.28 -20.66 9.66
N PRO A 281 1.17 -21.51 9.09
CA PRO A 281 2.60 -21.41 9.37
C PRO A 281 3.23 -20.10 8.88
N LEU A 282 2.74 -19.51 7.79
CA LEU A 282 3.25 -18.23 7.29
C LEU A 282 2.93 -17.09 8.26
N PHE A 283 1.69 -17.04 8.77
CA PHE A 283 1.32 -16.05 9.78
C PHE A 283 2.07 -16.24 11.11
N LEU A 284 2.33 -17.49 11.52
CA LEU A 284 3.14 -17.77 12.71
C LEU A 284 4.60 -17.31 12.52
N GLN A 285 5.16 -17.53 11.33
CA GLN A 285 6.51 -17.08 11.01
C GLN A 285 6.58 -15.55 10.95
N ALA A 286 5.60 -14.88 10.31
CA ALA A 286 5.50 -13.43 10.31
C ALA A 286 5.36 -12.87 11.74
N LEU A 287 4.59 -13.54 12.61
CA LEU A 287 4.42 -13.14 14.01
C LEU A 287 5.74 -13.26 14.80
N ALA A 288 6.57 -14.27 14.51
CA ALA A 288 7.87 -14.44 15.14
C ALA A 288 8.88 -13.34 14.76
N LEU A 289 8.72 -12.76 13.57
CA LEU A 289 9.51 -11.62 13.09
C LEU A 289 9.00 -10.28 13.62
N CYS A 290 7.79 -10.24 14.16
CA CYS A 290 7.17 -9.02 14.63
C CYS A 290 7.67 -8.63 16.03
N PRO A 291 8.08 -7.36 16.26
CA PRO A 291 8.48 -6.90 17.58
C PRO A 291 7.37 -7.08 18.63
N PRO A 292 7.72 -7.37 19.90
CA PRO A 292 6.74 -7.66 20.92
C PRO A 292 5.81 -6.48 21.27
N THR A 293 6.23 -5.26 20.99
CA THR A 293 5.46 -4.04 21.22
C THR A 293 4.59 -3.64 20.02
N SER A 294 4.72 -4.33 18.88
CA SER A 294 4.00 -3.96 17.65
C SER A 294 2.54 -4.36 17.71
N CYS A 295 1.65 -3.41 17.41
CA CYS A 295 0.23 -3.67 17.24
C CYS A 295 -0.08 -4.63 16.08
N HIS A 296 0.79 -4.71 15.07
CA HIS A 296 0.62 -5.66 13.97
C HIS A 296 0.61 -7.12 14.43
N SER A 297 1.28 -7.43 15.55
CA SER A 297 1.21 -8.77 16.16
C SER A 297 -0.21 -9.19 16.53
N VAL A 298 -1.09 -8.25 16.87
CA VAL A 298 -2.53 -8.49 17.15
C VAL A 298 -3.26 -8.93 15.89
N VAL A 299 -2.96 -8.30 14.74
CA VAL A 299 -3.54 -8.65 13.43
C VAL A 299 -3.11 -10.06 13.02
N LEU A 300 -1.82 -10.38 13.13
CA LEU A 300 -1.29 -11.71 12.81
C LEU A 300 -1.89 -12.81 13.70
N MET A 301 -2.05 -12.57 15.00
CA MET A 301 -2.72 -13.51 15.91
C MET A 301 -4.18 -13.76 15.51
N ASN A 302 -4.89 -12.74 15.03
CA ASN A 302 -6.23 -12.89 14.49
C ASN A 302 -6.24 -13.66 13.17
N ASN A 303 -5.27 -13.45 12.27
CA ASN A 303 -5.13 -14.24 11.04
C ASN A 303 -4.94 -15.73 11.38
N VAL A 304 -4.08 -16.05 12.35
CA VAL A 304 -3.87 -17.43 12.86
C VAL A 304 -5.16 -18.01 13.44
N SER A 305 -5.86 -17.25 14.29
CA SER A 305 -7.14 -17.64 14.87
C SER A 305 -8.17 -18.01 13.80
N THR A 306 -8.35 -17.14 12.81
CA THR A 306 -9.26 -17.36 11.68
C THR A 306 -8.86 -18.58 10.86
N CYS A 307 -7.57 -18.75 10.55
CA CYS A 307 -7.09 -19.90 9.79
C CYS A 307 -7.33 -21.24 10.49
N LEU A 308 -7.01 -21.33 11.78
CA LEU A 308 -7.28 -22.53 12.58
C LEU A 308 -8.78 -22.84 12.63
N ALA A 309 -9.62 -21.82 12.76
CA ALA A 309 -11.06 -22.00 12.78
C ALA A 309 -11.61 -22.46 11.42
N GLN A 310 -10.98 -22.14 10.31
CA GLN A 310 -11.46 -22.50 8.97
C GLN A 310 -10.75 -23.72 8.38
N GLN A 311 -9.64 -24.15 8.98
CA GLN A 311 -8.86 -25.29 8.52
C GLN A 311 -9.73 -26.55 8.47
N LYS A 312 -9.87 -27.07 7.25
CA LYS A 312 -10.43 -28.39 7.01
C LYS A 312 -9.26 -29.38 7.02
N PRO A 313 -9.37 -30.52 7.72
CA PRO A 313 -8.37 -31.57 7.58
C PRO A 313 -8.25 -31.92 6.08
N PRO A 314 -7.03 -32.10 5.54
CA PRO A 314 -6.88 -32.55 4.16
C PRO A 314 -7.69 -33.84 3.98
N PRO A 315 -8.34 -34.05 2.83
CA PRO A 315 -9.05 -35.29 2.58
C PRO A 315 -8.05 -36.43 2.77
N THR A 316 -8.27 -37.24 3.81
CA THR A 316 -7.50 -38.45 4.03
C THR A 316 -7.63 -39.29 2.77
N LEU A 317 -6.51 -39.47 2.04
CA LEU A 317 -6.45 -40.50 1.01
C LEU A 317 -6.92 -41.80 1.67
N PRO A 318 -7.88 -42.54 1.09
CA PRO A 318 -8.38 -43.75 1.72
C PRO A 318 -7.20 -44.69 1.98
N ALA A 319 -7.15 -45.21 3.22
CA ALA A 319 -6.11 -46.11 3.70
C ALA A 319 -5.92 -47.39 2.84
N THR A 320 -6.78 -47.60 1.84
CA THR A 320 -6.71 -48.68 0.86
C THR A 320 -5.61 -48.49 -0.20
N LEU A 321 -5.00 -47.31 -0.35
CA LEU A 321 -3.88 -47.06 -1.27
C LEU A 321 -2.50 -47.15 -0.60
N SER A 322 -2.43 -47.30 0.73
CA SER A 322 -1.18 -47.38 1.50
C SER A 322 -0.46 -48.74 1.40
N LYS A 323 -0.99 -49.72 0.66
CA LYS A 323 -0.41 -51.08 0.58
C LYS A 323 0.56 -51.31 -0.60
N GLY A 324 0.99 -50.25 -1.29
CA GLY A 324 1.72 -50.42 -2.56
C GLY A 324 2.94 -49.54 -2.80
N SER A 325 3.56 -48.91 -1.79
CA SER A 325 4.78 -48.13 -2.02
C SER A 325 5.98 -48.73 -1.29
N THR A 326 6.82 -49.41 -2.07
CA THR A 326 8.17 -49.80 -1.71
C THR A 326 9.03 -48.56 -1.44
N SER A 327 9.51 -48.44 -0.21
CA SER A 327 10.83 -47.94 0.16
C SER A 327 11.32 -46.66 -0.54
N SER A 328 10.95 -45.49 -0.03
CA SER A 328 11.73 -44.26 -0.22
C SER A 328 11.75 -43.47 1.10
N ALA A 329 12.96 -43.22 1.59
CA ALA A 329 13.28 -42.84 2.96
C ALA A 329 13.03 -41.35 3.27
N ASN A 330 11.80 -40.87 3.10
CA ASN A 330 11.34 -39.55 3.59
C ASN A 330 9.86 -39.61 4.02
N THR A 331 9.52 -40.58 4.86
CA THR A 331 8.16 -40.69 5.42
C THR A 331 8.02 -39.74 6.60
N PHE A 332 7.47 -38.54 6.36
CA PHE A 332 6.94 -37.71 7.44
C PHE A 332 5.91 -38.53 8.24
N PRO A 333 5.98 -38.55 9.58
CA PRO A 333 4.99 -39.28 10.38
C PRO A 333 3.60 -38.72 10.10
N ALA A 334 2.74 -39.55 9.49
CA ALA A 334 1.36 -39.22 9.22
C ALA A 334 0.55 -39.27 10.52
N TYR A 335 0.60 -38.19 11.31
CA TYR A 335 -0.31 -38.00 12.43
C TYR A 335 -1.73 -37.74 11.90
N PRO A 336 -2.77 -38.30 12.53
CA PRO A 336 -4.14 -37.96 12.16
C PRO A 336 -4.33 -36.44 12.34
N PRO A 337 -5.03 -35.76 11.43
CA PRO A 337 -5.26 -34.34 11.57
C PRO A 337 -6.04 -34.05 12.86
N PRO A 338 -5.76 -32.93 13.55
CA PRO A 338 -6.40 -32.61 14.80
C PRO A 338 -7.93 -32.53 14.63
N PRO A 339 -8.72 -33.03 15.60
CA PRO A 339 -10.17 -32.93 15.56
C PRO A 339 -10.63 -31.47 15.44
N ARG A 340 -11.75 -31.25 14.73
CA ARG A 340 -12.33 -29.91 14.51
C ARG A 340 -12.51 -29.11 15.80
N ALA A 341 -12.95 -29.77 16.88
CA ALA A 341 -13.13 -29.12 18.18
C ALA A 341 -11.82 -28.57 18.77
N VAL A 342 -10.71 -29.30 18.60
CA VAL A 342 -9.38 -28.86 19.05
C VAL A 342 -8.93 -27.62 18.28
N LEU A 343 -9.17 -27.58 16.96
CA LEU A 343 -8.86 -26.42 16.12
C LEU A 343 -9.68 -25.18 16.50
N ILE A 344 -10.97 -25.34 16.83
CA ILE A 344 -11.82 -24.23 17.33
C ILE A 344 -11.30 -23.72 18.68
N ASP A 345 -10.94 -24.61 19.59
CA ASP A 345 -10.43 -24.21 20.90
C ASP A 345 -9.09 -23.47 20.78
N GLN A 346 -8.18 -23.96 19.93
CA GLN A 346 -6.94 -23.26 19.61
C GLN A 346 -7.21 -21.89 18.97
N ALA A 347 -8.15 -21.81 18.03
CA ALA A 347 -8.54 -20.54 17.41
C ALA A 347 -9.04 -19.53 18.45
N ARG A 348 -9.86 -19.97 19.41
CA ARG A 348 -10.32 -19.14 20.54
C ARG A 348 -9.15 -18.65 21.39
N GLN A 349 -8.22 -19.54 21.74
CA GLN A 349 -7.04 -19.17 22.52
C GLN A 349 -6.20 -18.12 21.79
N TRP A 350 -6.06 -18.21 20.46
CA TRP A 350 -5.35 -17.20 19.67
C TRP A 350 -6.08 -15.86 19.61
N ALA A 351 -7.41 -15.85 19.47
CA ALA A 351 -8.19 -14.60 19.54
C ALA A 351 -8.07 -13.94 20.92
N GLN A 352 -8.12 -14.73 22.00
CA GLN A 352 -7.91 -14.21 23.35
C GLN A 352 -6.49 -13.65 23.53
N LYS A 353 -5.46 -14.37 23.06
CA LYS A 353 -4.07 -13.88 23.06
C LYS A 353 -3.92 -12.57 22.31
N ALA A 354 -4.64 -12.36 21.21
CA ALA A 354 -4.62 -11.10 20.47
C ALA A 354 -5.12 -9.92 21.33
N ILE A 355 -6.24 -10.12 22.05
CA ILE A 355 -6.80 -9.12 22.99
C ILE A 355 -5.83 -8.86 24.14
N ASP A 356 -5.31 -9.92 24.76
CA ASP A 356 -4.39 -9.82 25.89
C ASP A 356 -3.11 -9.08 25.46
N ARG A 357 -2.59 -9.39 24.28
CA ARG A 357 -1.43 -8.73 23.68
C ARG A 357 -1.68 -7.24 23.50
N ALA A 358 -2.81 -6.87 22.89
CA ALA A 358 -3.17 -5.46 22.70
C ALA A 358 -3.30 -4.68 24.01
N ALA A 359 -3.67 -5.35 25.12
CA ALA A 359 -3.75 -4.73 26.45
C ALA A 359 -2.37 -4.45 27.08
N THR A 360 -1.32 -5.16 26.64
CA THR A 360 0.06 -4.93 27.13
C THR A 360 0.81 -3.82 26.40
N ILE A 361 0.31 -3.40 25.23
CA ILE A 361 0.97 -2.38 24.40
C ILE A 361 0.70 -0.99 24.97
N THR A 362 1.76 -0.20 25.14
CA THR A 362 1.68 1.13 25.76
C THR A 362 0.96 2.13 24.83
N PRO A 363 0.37 3.21 25.37
CA PRO A 363 -0.27 4.25 24.54
C PRO A 363 0.68 4.91 23.53
N GLN A 364 2.00 4.87 23.75
CA GLN A 364 2.99 5.45 22.84
C GLN A 364 3.16 4.59 21.57
N ASP A 365 3.09 3.28 21.72
CA ASP A 365 3.27 2.32 20.62
C ASP A 365 1.93 1.89 19.98
N ARG A 366 0.81 2.28 20.60
CA ARG A 366 -0.54 1.90 20.15
C ARG A 366 -0.94 2.66 18.88
N ASN A 367 -1.41 1.93 17.89
CA ASN A 367 -1.98 2.45 16.65
C ASN A 367 -3.32 1.76 16.32
N ASP A 368 -3.89 2.11 15.16
CA ASP A 368 -5.17 1.58 14.67
C ASP A 368 -5.20 0.04 14.54
N ASP A 369 -4.05 -0.63 14.38
CA ASP A 369 -3.99 -2.09 14.24
C ASP A 369 -4.34 -2.80 15.55
N CYS A 370 -3.94 -2.23 16.70
CA CYS A 370 -4.34 -2.75 18.01
C CYS A 370 -5.85 -2.62 18.21
N ASP A 371 -6.41 -1.49 17.81
CA ASP A 371 -7.81 -1.14 18.02
C ASP A 371 -8.74 -1.96 17.12
N SER A 372 -8.47 -1.97 15.82
CA SER A 372 -9.18 -2.79 14.84
C SER A 372 -8.94 -4.29 15.06
N GLY A 373 -7.72 -4.67 15.48
CA GLY A 373 -7.35 -6.02 15.87
C GLY A 373 -8.15 -6.51 17.08
N CYS A 374 -8.29 -5.71 18.14
CA CYS A 374 -9.15 -6.05 19.28
C CYS A 374 -10.61 -6.25 18.87
N ALA A 375 -11.17 -5.32 18.08
CA ALA A 375 -12.55 -5.44 17.61
C ALA A 375 -12.76 -6.72 16.78
N THR A 376 -11.79 -7.07 15.93
CA THR A 376 -11.80 -8.30 15.11
C THR A 376 -11.67 -9.56 15.97
N ALA A 377 -10.77 -9.56 16.96
CA ALA A 377 -10.61 -10.68 17.89
C ALA A 377 -11.91 -10.95 18.68
N THR A 378 -12.54 -9.90 19.20
CA THR A 378 -13.82 -9.99 19.92
C THR A 378 -14.94 -10.50 19.00
N HIS A 379 -14.95 -10.07 17.73
CA HIS A 379 -15.89 -10.61 16.74
C HIS A 379 -15.66 -12.11 16.50
N ASN A 380 -14.41 -12.53 16.28
CA ASN A 380 -14.06 -13.94 16.08
C ASN A 380 -14.46 -14.82 17.28
N LEU A 381 -14.30 -14.32 18.51
CA LEU A 381 -14.79 -15.02 19.71
C LEU A 381 -16.31 -15.23 19.66
N GLY A 382 -17.07 -14.24 19.19
CA GLY A 382 -18.50 -14.37 18.93
C GLY A 382 -18.82 -15.45 17.90
N GLU A 383 -18.06 -15.53 16.80
CA GLU A 383 -18.22 -16.58 15.78
C GLU A 383 -17.96 -17.97 16.34
N PHE A 384 -16.93 -18.14 17.17
CA PHE A 384 -16.62 -19.44 17.78
C PHE A 384 -17.69 -19.87 18.78
N LEU A 385 -18.22 -18.94 19.59
CA LEU A 385 -19.34 -19.21 20.49
C LEU A 385 -20.61 -19.56 19.72
N GLU A 386 -20.86 -18.89 18.58
CA GLU A 386 -21.98 -19.20 17.69
C GLU A 386 -21.85 -20.62 17.13
N MET A 387 -20.65 -21.04 16.73
CA MET A 387 -20.38 -22.40 16.23
C MET A 387 -20.60 -23.48 17.30
N GLU A 388 -20.39 -23.16 18.57
CA GLU A 388 -20.69 -24.05 19.71
C GLU A 388 -22.16 -24.07 20.11
N GLY A 389 -23.02 -23.24 19.50
CA GLY A 389 -24.42 -23.10 19.87
C GLY A 389 -24.65 -22.23 21.12
N ARG A 390 -23.62 -21.54 21.62
CA ARG A 390 -23.70 -20.64 22.78
C ARG A 390 -24.20 -19.26 22.36
N VAL A 391 -25.43 -19.20 21.86
CA VAL A 391 -26.02 -18.04 21.18
C VAL A 391 -26.02 -16.76 22.03
N ASN A 392 -26.36 -16.87 23.32
CA ASN A 392 -26.41 -15.70 24.22
C ASN A 392 -25.02 -15.08 24.43
N GLU A 393 -23.99 -15.90 24.58
CA GLU A 393 -22.61 -15.45 24.75
C GLU A 393 -22.05 -14.90 23.44
N ALA A 394 -22.36 -15.54 22.31
CA ALA A 394 -22.04 -15.03 20.99
C ALA A 394 -22.64 -13.63 20.76
N ARG A 395 -23.91 -13.43 21.12
CA ARG A 395 -24.59 -12.12 21.04
C ARG A 395 -23.87 -11.07 21.87
N ALA A 396 -23.49 -11.39 23.11
CA ALA A 396 -22.74 -10.48 23.97
C ALA A 396 -21.40 -10.08 23.33
N LYS A 397 -20.66 -11.04 22.77
CA LYS A 397 -19.39 -10.77 22.07
C LYS A 397 -19.56 -9.95 20.81
N TYR A 398 -20.59 -10.18 20.00
CA TYR A 398 -20.85 -9.33 18.84
C TYR A 398 -21.26 -7.90 19.22
N GLN A 399 -21.99 -7.71 20.32
CA GLN A 399 -22.32 -6.37 20.84
C GLN A 399 -21.06 -5.65 21.33
N GLU A 400 -20.18 -6.35 22.05
CA GLU A 400 -18.88 -5.84 22.50
C GLU A 400 -18.02 -5.42 21.29
N ALA A 401 -17.86 -6.31 20.31
CA ALA A 401 -17.11 -6.04 19.08
C ALA A 401 -17.68 -4.83 18.31
N GLN A 402 -19.01 -4.71 18.22
CA GLN A 402 -19.65 -3.56 17.60
C GLN A 402 -19.35 -2.24 18.35
N SER A 403 -19.36 -2.27 19.69
CA SER A 403 -19.06 -1.10 20.51
C SER A 403 -17.61 -0.65 20.31
N LEU A 404 -16.66 -1.59 20.39
CA LEU A 404 -15.24 -1.35 20.15
C LEU A 404 -14.99 -0.78 18.75
N ALA A 405 -15.56 -1.41 17.72
CA ALA A 405 -15.42 -0.96 16.34
C ALA A 405 -15.99 0.46 16.13
N ARG A 406 -17.08 0.82 16.82
CA ARG A 406 -17.64 2.19 16.77
C ARG A 406 -16.73 3.21 17.43
N SER A 407 -16.16 2.91 18.60
CA SER A 407 -15.32 3.88 19.33
C SER A 407 -14.05 4.23 18.57
N VAL A 408 -13.55 3.32 17.74
CA VAL A 408 -12.30 3.49 16.97
C VAL A 408 -12.54 3.83 15.49
N GLY A 409 -13.80 4.02 15.08
CA GLY A 409 -14.15 4.35 13.70
C GLY A 409 -13.96 3.23 12.67
N PHE A 410 -13.82 1.98 13.11
CA PHE A 410 -13.64 0.81 12.24
C PHE A 410 -14.96 0.36 11.62
N LYS A 411 -15.31 0.97 10.48
CA LYS A 411 -16.64 0.83 9.82
C LYS A 411 -16.94 -0.61 9.40
N GLU A 412 -15.96 -1.31 8.89
CA GLU A 412 -16.07 -2.70 8.43
C GLU A 412 -16.41 -3.60 9.62
N GLY A 413 -15.71 -3.46 10.76
CA GLY A 413 -16.02 -4.20 11.99
C GLY A 413 -17.44 -3.93 12.51
N VAL A 414 -17.93 -2.68 12.41
CA VAL A 414 -19.31 -2.35 12.77
C VAL A 414 -20.31 -3.06 11.86
N ALA A 415 -20.06 -3.08 10.55
CA ALA A 415 -20.93 -3.74 9.58
C ALA A 415 -20.99 -5.25 9.84
N GLN A 416 -19.84 -5.91 10.03
CA GLN A 416 -19.76 -7.34 10.30
C GLN A 416 -20.45 -7.73 11.61
N ALA A 417 -20.22 -6.98 12.69
CA ALA A 417 -20.90 -7.25 13.95
C ALA A 417 -22.43 -7.05 13.86
N LYS A 418 -22.90 -6.07 13.08
CA LYS A 418 -24.34 -5.91 12.79
C LYS A 418 -24.91 -7.09 12.02
N GLU A 419 -24.21 -7.57 11.00
CA GLU A 419 -24.63 -8.72 10.20
C GLU A 419 -24.72 -9.99 11.06
N ALA A 420 -23.72 -10.22 11.91
CA ALA A 420 -23.71 -11.35 12.83
C ALA A 420 -24.87 -11.29 13.84
N LEU A 421 -25.14 -10.13 14.43
CA LEU A 421 -26.29 -9.95 15.34
C LEU A 421 -27.62 -10.22 14.63
N LYS A 422 -27.80 -9.68 13.41
CA LYS A 422 -28.99 -9.93 12.59
C LYS A 422 -29.16 -11.42 12.27
N ARG A 423 -28.06 -12.12 12.00
CA ARG A 423 -28.06 -13.58 11.77
C ARG A 423 -28.49 -14.35 13.02
N LEU A 424 -28.08 -13.91 14.22
CA LEU A 424 -28.54 -14.52 15.47
C LEU A 424 -30.02 -14.23 15.77
N ASP A 425 -30.58 -13.11 15.28
CA ASP A 425 -32.02 -12.81 15.43
C ASP A 425 -32.92 -13.66 14.52
N GLN A 426 -32.34 -14.30 13.49
CA GLN A 426 -33.04 -15.15 12.52
C GLN A 426 -33.00 -16.64 12.86
N LYS A 427 -32.25 -17.03 13.90
CA LYS A 427 -32.21 -18.38 14.45
C LYS A 427 -33.15 -18.47 15.64
#